data_AF-A0A8X6T2F4-F1
#
_entry.id   AF-A0A8X6T2F4-F1
#
_cell.length_a   1.000
_cell.length_b   1.000
_cell.length_c   1.000
_cell.angle_alpha   90.00
_cell.angle_beta   90.00
_cell.angle_gamma   90.00
#
_symmetry.space_group_name_H-M   'P 1'
#
loop_
_entity.id
_entity.type
_entity.pdbx_description
1 polymer ?
#
loop_
_entity_poly.entity_id
_entity_poly.type
_entity_poly.pdbx_seq_one_letter_code
_entity_poly.pdbx_strand_id
1 'polypeptide(L)' 'MDDNATCHRTLAVQDCLDSEGIQRLVWPARSPDLNPIENVWDTLGEASCWSKLFYDKQEHPHPCTNRGMG' A
#
# COMPACT_ATOMS: atom_id res chain seq x y z
N MET A 1 -8.61 14.98 -0.24
CA MET A 1 -9.21 13.75 -0.80
C MET A 1 -8.98 12.69 0.25
N ASP A 2 -10.04 12.16 0.86
CA ASP A 2 -10.02 11.16 1.93
C ASP A 2 -10.93 9.98 1.56
N ASP A 3 -10.72 8.81 2.16
CA ASP A 3 -11.42 7.55 1.90
C ASP A 3 -12.80 7.43 2.59
N ASN A 4 -13.27 8.54 3.20
CA ASN A 4 -14.49 8.60 4.00
C ASN A 4 -14.52 7.60 5.18
N ALA A 5 -13.35 7.16 5.69
CA ALA A 5 -13.26 6.39 6.92
C ALA A 5 -13.84 7.16 8.13
N THR A 6 -14.39 6.44 9.10
CA THR A 6 -15.06 7.03 10.28
C THR A 6 -14.13 7.95 11.08
N CYS A 7 -12.82 7.68 11.11
CA CYS A 7 -11.83 8.53 11.78
C CYS A 7 -11.74 9.93 11.14
N HIS A 8 -11.88 10.03 9.81
CA HIS A 8 -11.91 11.29 9.06
C HIS A 8 -13.23 12.06 9.18
N ARG A 9 -14.23 11.47 9.86
CA ARG A 9 -15.55 12.06 10.12
C ARG A 9 -15.69 12.57 11.55
N THR A 10 -14.63 12.53 12.35
CA THR A 10 -14.66 13.04 13.73
C THR A 10 -14.73 14.57 13.74
N LEU A 11 -15.38 15.13 14.77
CA LEU A 11 -15.51 16.59 14.92
C LEU A 11 -14.15 17.27 15.02
N ALA A 12 -13.19 16.66 15.72
CA ALA A 12 -11.84 17.19 15.84
C ALA A 12 -11.12 17.31 14.47
N VAL A 13 -11.35 16.36 13.56
CA VAL A 13 -10.81 16.44 12.20
C VAL A 13 -11.51 17.54 11.40
N GLN A 14 -12.84 17.69 11.56
CA GLN A 14 -13.59 18.75 10.89
C GLN A 14 -13.14 20.15 11.36
N ASP A 15 -13.02 20.37 12.67
CA ASP A 15 -12.55 21.64 13.24
C ASP A 15 -11.13 22.00 12.77
N CYS A 16 -10.25 20.99 12.67
CA CYS A 16 -8.90 21.16 12.14
C CYS A 16 -8.93 21.59 10.67
N LEU A 17 -9.69 20.89 9.82
CA LEU A 17 -9.82 21.23 8.40
C LEU A 17 -10.38 22.64 8.19
N ASP A 18 -11.38 23.02 8.99
CA ASP A 18 -12.00 24.34 8.95
C ASP A 18 -11.00 25.43 9.40
N SER A 19 -10.19 25.18 10.44
CA SER A 19 -9.17 26.11 10.91
C SER A 19 -8.04 26.34 9.90
N GLU A 20 -7.69 25.31 9.12
CA GLU A 20 -6.67 25.37 8.07
C GLU A 20 -7.27 25.87 6.74
N GLY A 21 -8.57 26.14 6.68
CA GLY A 21 -9.27 26.58 5.47
C GLY A 21 -9.32 25.53 4.37
N ILE A 22 -9.15 24.24 4.72
CA ILE A 22 -9.09 23.13 3.78
C ILE A 22 -10.51 22.63 3.51
N GLN A 23 -10.99 22.87 2.29
CA GLN A 23 -12.26 22.32 1.84
C GLN A 23 -12.14 20.82 1.55
N ARG A 24 -13.03 20.03 2.15
CA ARG A 24 -13.09 18.59 1.90
C ARG A 24 -13.84 18.29 0.62
N LEU A 25 -13.20 17.54 -0.27
CA LEU A 25 -13.83 17.03 -1.48
C LEU A 25 -14.78 15.88 -1.10
N VAL A 26 -16.09 16.05 -1.32
CA VAL A 26 -17.08 15.00 -1.04
C VAL A 26 -16.95 13.91 -2.10
N TRP A 27 -16.45 12.74 -1.72
CA TRP A 27 -16.33 11.58 -2.60
C TRP A 27 -17.42 10.54 -2.30
N PRO A 28 -17.94 9.83 -3.32
CA PRO A 28 -18.83 8.70 -3.08
C PRO A 28 -18.12 7.60 -2.27
N ALA A 29 -18.83 7.06 -1.27
CA ALA A 29 -18.34 5.93 -0.51
C ALA A 29 -18.26 4.67 -1.40
N ARG A 30 -17.22 3.85 -1.20
CA ARG A 30 -16.96 2.59 -1.95
C ARG A 30 -16.56 2.79 -3.42
N SER A 31 -15.79 3.82 -3.72
CA SER A 31 -15.11 3.97 -5.02
C SER A 31 -13.59 3.89 -4.84
N PRO A 32 -13.06 2.69 -4.50
CA PRO A 32 -11.63 2.47 -4.33
C PRO A 32 -10.83 2.73 -5.61
N ASP A 33 -11.45 2.40 -6.76
CA ASP A 33 -10.97 2.64 -8.11
C ASP A 33 -10.73 4.13 -8.43
N LEU A 34 -11.40 5.00 -7.71
CA LEU A 34 -11.34 6.45 -7.89
C LEU A 34 -10.46 7.15 -6.86
N ASN A 35 -9.86 6.43 -5.90
CA ASN A 35 -8.98 7.01 -4.90
C ASN A 35 -7.52 6.96 -5.38
N PRO A 36 -6.88 8.09 -5.72
CA PRO A 36 -5.48 8.11 -6.16
C PRO A 36 -4.53 7.49 -5.13
N ILE A 37 -4.89 7.55 -3.85
CA ILE A 37 -4.10 6.97 -2.76
C ILE A 37 -4.12 5.44 -2.86
N GLU A 38 -5.28 4.83 -3.08
CA GLU A 38 -5.39 3.37 -3.21
C GLU A 38 -4.73 2.85 -4.48
N ASN A 39 -4.86 3.56 -5.61
CA ASN A 39 -4.15 3.18 -6.84
C ASN A 39 -2.61 3.20 -6.67
N VAL A 40 -2.07 4.13 -5.89
CA VAL A 40 -0.63 4.16 -5.56
C VAL A 40 -0.25 3.00 -4.64
N TRP A 41 -1.08 2.69 -3.64
CA TRP A 41 -0.83 1.55 -2.75
C TRP A 41 -0.90 0.21 -3.48
N ASP A 42 -1.84 0.04 -4.43
CA ASP A 42 -1.93 -1.15 -5.27
C ASP A 42 -0.68 -1.31 -6.12
N THR A 43 -0.22 -0.24 -6.78
CA THR A 43 1.03 -0.25 -7.56
C THR A 43 2.23 -0.62 -6.68
N LEU A 44 2.29 -0.11 -5.44
CA LEU A 44 3.36 -0.40 -4.49
C LEU A 44 3.28 -1.83 -3.95
N GLY A 45 2.08 -2.33 -3.68
CA GLY A 45 1.81 -3.70 -3.22
C GLY A 45 2.16 -4.71 -4.30
N GLU A 46 1.84 -4.42 -5.55
CA GLU A 46 2.30 -5.20 -6.69
C GLU A 46 3.82 -5.23 -6.73
N ALA A 47 4.51 -4.08 -6.70
CA ALA A 47 5.98 -4.03 -6.71
C ALA A 47 6.62 -4.84 -5.56
N SER A 48 5.99 -4.85 -4.38
CA SER A 48 6.39 -5.70 -3.25
C SER A 48 6.21 -7.19 -3.55
N CYS A 49 5.07 -7.60 -4.13
CA CYS A 49 4.85 -8.96 -4.60
C CYS A 49 5.84 -9.37 -5.70
N TRP A 50 6.17 -8.49 -6.64
CA TRP A 50 7.22 -8.71 -7.64
C TRP A 50 8.59 -8.93 -6.97
N SER A 51 8.91 -8.16 -5.92
CA SER A 51 10.16 -8.34 -5.17
C SER A 51 10.23 -9.70 -4.48
N LYS A 52 9.11 -10.17 -3.90
CA LYS A 52 9.03 -11.48 -3.25
C LYS A 52 9.13 -12.64 -4.25
N LEU A 53 8.49 -12.51 -5.41
CA LEU A 53 8.63 -13.48 -6.51
C LEU A 53 10.05 -13.50 -7.09
N PHE A 54 10.72 -12.36 -7.15
CA PHE A 54 12.12 -12.28 -7.59
C PHE A 54 13.08 -12.90 -6.56
N TYR A 55 12.83 -12.71 -5.27
CA TYR A 55 13.60 -13.32 -4.18
C TYR A 55 13.39 -14.83 -4.10
N ASP A 56 12.15 -15.30 -4.29
CA ASP A 56 11.79 -16.73 -4.27
C ASP A 56 12.29 -17.49 -5.51
N LYS A 57 12.44 -16.81 -6.65
CA LYS A 57 13.10 -17.37 -7.85
C LYS A 57 14.64 -17.36 -7.78
N GLN A 58 15.25 -16.79 -6.75
CA GLN A 58 16.67 -16.99 -6.45
C GLN A 58 16.85 -18.20 -5.51
N GLU A 59 16.48 -19.39 -5.95
CA GLU A 59 17.03 -20.61 -5.37
C GLU A 59 18.55 -20.63 -5.64
N HIS A 60 19.32 -20.20 -4.65
CA HIS A 60 20.77 -20.34 -4.65
C HIS A 60 21.14 -21.85 -4.69
N PRO A 61 22.04 -22.31 -5.56
CA PRO A 61 22.61 -23.64 -5.40
C PRO A 61 23.41 -23.66 -4.08
N HIS A 62 23.05 -24.55 -3.16
CA HIS A 62 23.84 -24.86 -1.98
C HIS A 62 25.29 -25.15 -2.40
N PRO A 63 26.30 -24.36 -1.96
CA PRO A 63 27.65 -24.84 -2.01
C PRO A 63 27.80 -25.85 -0.86
N CYS A 64 28.41 -27.00 -1.16
CA CYS A 64 28.77 -28.08 -0.23
C CYS A 64 27.71 -29.17 -0.02
N THR A 65 27.49 -30.06 -0.99
CA THR A 65 27.40 -31.52 -0.72
C THR A 65 27.84 -32.36 -1.93
N ASN A 66 28.94 -32.02 -2.59
CA ASN A 66 29.63 -32.99 -3.45
C ASN A 66 30.52 -33.89 -2.60
N ARG A 67 29.95 -35.04 -2.23
CA ARG A 67 30.55 -36.38 -2.29
C ARG A 67 31.95 -36.39 -2.93
N GLY A 68 32.98 -36.35 -2.09
CA GLY A 68 34.32 -36.78 -2.46
C GLY A 68 34.40 -38.29 -2.30
N MET A 69 34.23 -39.03 -3.41
CA MET A 69 34.84 -40.35 -3.53
C MET A 69 36.35 -40.17 -3.54
N GLY A 70 37.02 -40.91 -2.66
CA GLY A 70 38.46 -41.09 -2.56
C GLY A 70 38.73 -42.26 -1.63
#